data_AF-A0A8T5J8G9-F1
#
_entry.id   AF-A0A8T5J8G9-F1
#
_cell.length_a   1.000
_cell.length_b   1.000
_cell.length_c   1.000
_cell.angle_alpha   90.00
_cell.angle_beta   90.00
_cell.angle_gamma   90.00
#
_symmetry.space_group_name_H-M   'P 1'
#
loop_
_entity.id
_entity.type
_entity.pdbx_description
1 polymer ?
#
loop_
_entity_poly.entity_id
_entity_poly.type
_entity_poly.pdbx_seq_one_letter_code
_entity_poly.pdbx_strand_id
1 'polypeptide(L)'
;MGEQSSVVKDSTFHRRISTFSHSAILLTVFCLAMIHLESVLKPFFIALGIYFVLKPGADKLSENNFPVFLSYLTMLLLFILIITSAAFMAWSQVQGLVEDEERQEEYNQKLENKWKKMKKLPIIGPAITESVNGDDGTLGSDLQNLGVGSGGAATDLITSVVSEVGAVITTSITVLFFLIFIIFEAHLLPGRIERAWPGSSSEKVDIIQSQIEEGINTYIIVKTG
;
A
#
# COMPACT_ATOMS: atom_id res chain seq x y z
N MET A 1 -5.09 58.88 -31.22
CA MET A 1 -5.83 57.70 -30.69
C MET A 1 -4.92 56.47 -30.44
N GLY A 2 -3.60 56.63 -30.24
CA GLY A 2 -2.67 55.50 -30.04
C GLY A 2 -2.29 55.22 -28.58
N GLU A 3 -2.20 56.23 -27.72
CA GLU A 3 -1.70 56.08 -26.34
C GLU A 3 -2.68 55.42 -25.36
N GLN A 4 -3.99 55.53 -25.58
CA GLN A 4 -4.95 54.87 -24.68
C GLN A 4 -4.98 53.35 -24.88
N SER A 5 -4.52 52.83 -26.03
CA SER A 5 -4.49 51.39 -26.30
C SER A 5 -3.31 50.67 -25.63
N SER A 6 -2.20 51.34 -25.32
CA SER A 6 -1.03 50.71 -24.68
C SER A 6 -1.23 50.55 -23.18
N VAL A 7 -1.75 51.56 -22.49
CA VAL A 7 -1.98 51.55 -21.03
C VAL A 7 -3.00 50.48 -20.59
N VAL A 8 -4.04 50.23 -21.41
CA VAL A 8 -5.04 49.18 -21.14
C VAL A 8 -4.47 47.77 -21.35
N LYS A 9 -3.54 47.61 -22.30
CA LYS A 9 -2.86 46.32 -22.52
C LYS A 9 -1.89 45.98 -21.38
N ASP A 10 -1.19 46.97 -20.83
CA ASP A 10 -0.27 46.75 -19.69
C ASP A 10 -1.00 46.33 -18.41
N SER A 11 -2.11 46.98 -18.05
CA SER A 11 -2.88 46.62 -16.85
C SER A 11 -3.50 45.22 -16.91
N THR A 12 -3.99 44.81 -18.09
CA THR A 12 -4.53 43.46 -18.30
C THR A 12 -3.45 42.39 -18.34
N PHE A 13 -2.27 42.70 -18.87
CA PHE A 13 -1.09 41.83 -18.86
C PHE A 13 -0.55 41.62 -17.43
N HIS A 14 -0.40 42.69 -16.64
CA HIS A 14 0.02 42.61 -15.24
C HIS A 14 -0.97 41.80 -14.38
N ARG A 15 -2.28 41.95 -14.60
CA ARG A 15 -3.29 41.15 -13.88
C ARG A 15 -3.23 39.66 -14.24
N ARG A 16 -2.97 39.32 -15.51
CA ARG A 16 -2.80 37.93 -15.96
C ARG A 16 -1.51 37.31 -15.41
N ILE A 17 -0.41 38.06 -15.43
CA ILE A 17 0.87 37.63 -14.84
C ILE A 17 0.73 37.44 -13.33
N SER A 18 0.09 38.39 -12.65
CA SER A 18 -0.18 38.28 -11.22
C SER A 18 -1.01 37.04 -10.92
N THR A 19 -2.12 36.81 -11.64
CA THR A 19 -2.96 35.61 -11.45
C THR A 19 -2.16 34.33 -11.69
N PHE A 20 -1.36 34.29 -12.76
CA PHE A 20 -0.50 33.14 -13.05
C PHE A 20 0.55 32.90 -11.96
N SER A 21 1.16 33.96 -11.44
CA SER A 21 2.14 33.88 -10.35
C SER A 21 1.50 33.38 -9.05
N HIS A 22 0.33 33.92 -8.67
CA HIS A 22 -0.39 33.45 -7.47
C HIS A 22 -0.84 31.99 -7.63
N SER A 23 -1.33 31.60 -8.81
CA SER A 23 -1.66 30.20 -9.11
C SER A 23 -0.45 29.29 -9.05
N ALA A 24 0.71 29.73 -9.57
CA ALA A 24 1.96 28.96 -9.51
C ALA A 24 2.47 28.82 -8.08
N ILE A 25 2.36 29.86 -7.26
CA ILE A 25 2.69 29.81 -5.82
C ILE A 25 1.75 28.84 -5.10
N LEU A 26 0.44 28.95 -5.32
CA LEU A 26 -0.54 28.03 -4.73
C LEU A 26 -0.29 26.58 -5.15
N LEU A 27 -0.02 26.33 -6.43
CA LEU A 27 0.32 25.00 -6.94
C LEU A 27 1.60 24.47 -6.27
N THR A 28 2.61 25.31 -6.11
CA THR A 28 3.88 24.92 -5.47
C THR A 28 3.66 24.57 -4.00
N VAL A 29 2.89 25.40 -3.27
CA VAL A 29 2.51 25.13 -1.87
C VAL A 29 1.68 23.85 -1.78
N PHE A 30 0.75 23.63 -2.71
CA PHE A 30 -0.06 22.41 -2.76
C PHE A 30 0.79 21.16 -3.02
N CYS A 31 1.74 21.21 -3.96
CA CYS A 31 2.67 20.12 -4.20
C CYS A 31 3.53 19.81 -2.96
N LEU A 32 4.08 20.84 -2.30
CA LEU A 32 4.83 20.66 -1.05
C LEU A 32 3.96 20.05 0.05
N ALA A 33 2.72 20.53 0.19
CA ALA A 33 1.76 19.97 1.13
C ALA A 33 1.45 18.50 0.82
N MET A 34 1.25 18.12 -0.46
CA MET A 34 1.02 16.73 -0.86
C MET A 34 2.23 15.82 -0.56
N ILE A 35 3.46 16.28 -0.78
CA ILE A 35 4.68 15.50 -0.46
C ILE A 35 4.75 15.20 1.04
N HIS A 36 4.47 16.18 1.89
CA HIS A 36 4.42 15.92 3.34
C HIS A 36 3.22 15.08 3.74
N LEU A 37 2.08 15.26 3.10
CA LEU A 37 0.88 14.48 3.38
C LEU A 37 1.03 13.03 2.94
N GLU A 38 1.86 12.70 1.94
CA GLU A 38 2.11 11.33 1.47
C GLU A 38 2.52 10.39 2.61
N SER A 39 3.40 10.85 3.50
CA SER A 39 3.90 10.10 4.66
C SER A 39 2.77 9.73 5.65
N VAL A 40 1.71 10.53 5.69
CA VAL A 40 0.54 10.34 6.56
C VAL A 40 -0.57 9.58 5.83
N LEU A 41 -0.78 9.91 4.57
CA LEU A 41 -1.87 9.42 3.74
C LEU A 41 -1.71 7.94 3.39
N LYS A 42 -0.46 7.48 3.15
CA LYS A 42 -0.16 6.08 2.87
C LYS A 42 -0.57 5.16 4.06
N PRO A 43 -0.05 5.34 5.29
CA PRO A 43 -0.51 4.57 6.45
C PRO A 43 -2.02 4.71 6.71
N PHE A 44 -2.59 5.90 6.50
CA PHE A 44 -4.03 6.14 6.67
C PHE A 44 -4.87 5.28 5.72
N PHE A 45 -4.56 5.23 4.42
CA PHE A 45 -5.29 4.40 3.47
C PHE A 45 -5.13 2.91 3.74
N ILE A 46 -3.95 2.47 4.18
CA ILE A 46 -3.73 1.08 4.60
C ILE A 46 -4.64 0.75 5.79
N ALA A 47 -4.68 1.62 6.81
CA ALA A 47 -5.55 1.46 7.96
C ALA A 47 -7.04 1.45 7.56
N LEU A 48 -7.46 2.31 6.62
CA LEU A 48 -8.81 2.31 6.07
C LEU A 48 -9.13 0.96 5.37
N GLY A 49 -8.20 0.44 4.57
CA GLY A 49 -8.35 -0.86 3.92
C GLY A 49 -8.50 -1.99 4.94
N ILE A 50 -7.65 -2.02 5.96
CA ILE A 50 -7.74 -2.99 7.05
C ILE A 50 -9.07 -2.86 7.79
N TYR A 51 -9.50 -1.64 8.11
CA TYR A 51 -10.81 -1.39 8.73
C TYR A 51 -11.95 -2.02 7.91
N PHE A 52 -11.96 -1.85 6.58
CA PHE A 52 -12.97 -2.48 5.72
C PHE A 52 -12.90 -4.00 5.71
N VAL A 53 -11.69 -4.58 5.79
CA VAL A 53 -11.52 -6.04 5.90
C VAL A 53 -12.05 -6.56 7.24
N LEU A 54 -11.85 -5.82 8.33
CA LEU A 54 -12.31 -6.21 9.67
C LEU A 54 -13.81 -6.02 9.87
N LYS A 55 -14.39 -5.00 9.22
CA LYS A 55 -15.81 -4.62 9.33
C LYS A 55 -16.79 -5.80 9.23
N PRO A 56 -16.80 -6.65 8.18
CA PRO A 56 -17.77 -7.74 8.08
C PRO A 56 -17.67 -8.76 9.22
N GLY A 57 -16.47 -9.01 9.75
CA GLY A 57 -16.30 -9.90 10.91
C GLY A 57 -16.71 -9.22 12.21
N ALA A 58 -16.43 -7.92 12.35
CA ALA A 58 -16.76 -7.15 13.54
C ALA A 58 -18.28 -6.93 13.65
N ASP A 59 -18.96 -6.68 12.54
CA ASP A 59 -20.41 -6.50 12.52
C ASP A 59 -21.10 -7.81 12.93
N LYS A 60 -20.68 -8.97 12.37
CA LYS A 60 -21.17 -10.30 12.78
C LYS A 60 -20.96 -10.61 14.25
N LEU A 61 -19.82 -10.21 14.82
CA LEU A 61 -19.55 -10.45 16.23
C LEU A 61 -20.36 -9.48 17.13
N SER A 62 -20.65 -8.28 16.65
CA SER A 62 -21.49 -7.30 17.35
C SER A 62 -22.98 -7.67 17.37
N GLU A 63 -23.47 -8.48 16.41
CA GLU A 63 -24.85 -9.00 16.40
C GLU A 63 -25.18 -9.81 17.68
N ASN A 64 -24.18 -10.39 18.33
CA ASN A 64 -24.35 -11.22 19.53
C ASN A 64 -24.31 -10.41 20.86
N ASN A 65 -24.72 -9.14 20.84
CA ASN A 65 -24.62 -8.17 21.96
C ASN A 65 -23.18 -7.82 22.40
N PHE A 66 -22.19 -8.06 21.54
CA PHE A 66 -20.82 -7.68 21.84
C PHE A 66 -20.61 -6.18 21.58
N PRO A 67 -19.93 -5.42 22.47
CA PRO A 67 -19.72 -3.99 22.25
C PRO A 67 -18.98 -3.74 20.93
N VAL A 68 -19.49 -2.82 20.11
CA VAL A 68 -18.96 -2.53 18.77
C VAL A 68 -17.45 -2.29 18.78
N PHE A 69 -16.94 -1.48 19.72
CA PHE A 69 -15.51 -1.23 19.87
C PHE A 69 -14.70 -2.50 20.15
N LEU A 70 -15.17 -3.32 21.10
CA LEU A 70 -14.51 -4.57 21.43
C LEU A 70 -14.55 -5.51 20.22
N SER A 71 -15.62 -5.49 19.42
CA SER A 71 -15.76 -6.32 18.23
C SER A 71 -14.67 -6.08 17.21
N TYR A 72 -14.41 -4.80 16.89
CA TYR A 72 -13.29 -4.41 16.02
C TYR A 72 -11.95 -4.78 16.62
N LEU A 73 -11.75 -4.59 17.93
CA LEU A 73 -10.52 -4.96 18.61
C LEU A 73 -10.27 -6.48 18.56
N THR A 74 -11.29 -7.29 18.81
CA THR A 74 -11.18 -8.76 18.75
C THR A 74 -10.91 -9.25 17.34
N MET A 75 -11.55 -8.65 16.33
CA MET A 75 -11.28 -8.98 14.93
C MET A 75 -9.87 -8.58 14.52
N LEU A 76 -9.38 -7.42 14.97
CA LEU A 76 -8.01 -7.00 14.75
C LEU A 76 -7.01 -7.98 15.38
N LEU A 77 -7.24 -8.40 16.63
CA LEU A 77 -6.40 -9.39 17.29
C LEU A 77 -6.40 -10.73 16.57
N LEU A 78 -7.56 -11.18 16.08
CA LEU A 78 -7.69 -12.41 15.29
C LEU A 78 -6.94 -12.29 13.96
N PHE A 79 -7.07 -11.16 13.27
CA PHE A 79 -6.36 -10.88 12.03
C PHE A 79 -4.84 -10.87 12.24
N ILE A 80 -4.36 -10.19 13.29
CA ILE A 80 -2.95 -10.20 13.66
C ILE A 80 -2.49 -11.63 13.99
N LEU A 81 -3.31 -12.40 14.71
CA LEU A 81 -3.01 -13.79 15.06
C LEU A 81 -2.85 -14.69 13.83
N ILE A 82 -3.71 -14.53 12.82
CA ILE A 82 -3.59 -15.28 11.55
C ILE A 82 -2.29 -14.89 10.85
N ILE A 83 -1.98 -13.60 10.77
CA ILE A 83 -0.76 -13.12 10.11
C ILE A 83 0.49 -13.61 10.84
N THR A 84 0.55 -13.48 12.17
CA THR A 84 1.71 -13.91 12.95
C THR A 84 1.87 -15.42 12.91
N SER A 85 0.78 -16.19 12.85
CA SER A 85 0.84 -17.64 12.65
C SER A 85 1.44 -18.00 11.29
N ALA A 86 0.97 -17.37 10.21
CA ALA A 86 1.54 -17.59 8.87
C ALA A 86 3.01 -17.16 8.80
N ALA A 87 3.35 -16.01 9.39
CA ALA A 87 4.72 -15.51 9.46
C ALA A 87 5.63 -16.45 10.27
N PHE A 88 5.15 -17.00 11.38
CA PHE A 88 5.88 -17.98 12.17
C PHE A 88 6.12 -19.27 11.39
N MET A 89 5.13 -19.76 10.65
CA MET A 89 5.30 -20.92 9.77
C MET A 89 6.33 -20.65 8.67
N ALA A 90 6.28 -19.48 8.03
CA ALA A 90 7.27 -19.08 7.04
C ALA A 90 8.69 -18.99 7.66
N TRP A 91 8.80 -18.36 8.84
CA TRP A 91 10.05 -18.25 9.58
C TRP A 91 10.63 -19.61 9.94
N SER A 92 9.81 -20.54 10.44
CA SER A 92 10.26 -21.90 10.78
C SER A 92 10.81 -22.66 9.56
N GLN A 93 10.26 -22.44 8.37
CA GLN A 93 10.76 -23.02 7.13
C GLN A 93 12.11 -22.41 6.73
N VAL A 94 12.23 -21.08 6.83
CA VAL A 94 13.47 -20.37 6.55
C VAL A 94 14.58 -20.80 7.52
N GLN A 95 14.28 -20.88 8.82
CA GLN A 95 15.23 -21.30 9.83
C GLN A 95 15.73 -22.73 9.59
N GLY A 96 14.84 -23.67 9.24
CA GLY A 96 15.23 -25.03 8.89
C GLY A 96 16.04 -25.17 7.59
N LEU A 97 16.08 -24.11 6.76
CA LEU A 97 17.01 -23.97 5.64
C LEU A 97 18.31 -23.28 6.06
N VAL A 98 18.27 -22.32 6.99
CA VAL A 98 19.47 -21.60 7.46
C VAL A 98 20.39 -22.50 8.30
N GLU A 99 19.82 -23.42 9.08
CA GLU A 99 20.57 -24.26 10.02
C GLU A 99 21.14 -25.55 9.40
N ASP A 100 20.73 -25.90 8.18
CA ASP A 100 21.09 -27.17 7.52
C ASP A 100 21.94 -26.88 6.27
N GLU A 101 23.28 -26.96 6.43
CA GLU A 101 24.25 -26.67 5.36
C GLU A 101 24.06 -27.56 4.12
N GLU A 102 23.68 -28.84 4.30
CA GLU A 102 23.44 -29.76 3.18
C GLU A 102 22.22 -29.33 2.36
N ARG A 103 21.12 -28.96 3.04
CA ARG A 103 19.94 -28.42 2.35
C ARG A 103 20.23 -27.09 1.68
N GLN A 104 21.04 -26.21 2.28
CA GLN A 104 21.41 -24.95 1.63
C GLN A 104 22.13 -25.20 0.31
N GLU A 105 23.07 -26.12 0.30
CA GLU A 105 23.81 -26.46 -0.91
C GLU A 105 22.87 -27.04 -1.97
N GLU A 106 21.95 -27.94 -1.60
CA GLU A 106 20.94 -28.49 -2.51
C GLU A 106 20.03 -27.40 -3.12
N TYR A 107 19.52 -26.48 -2.28
CA TYR A 107 18.68 -25.39 -2.75
C TYR A 107 19.45 -24.39 -3.61
N ASN A 108 20.69 -24.06 -3.25
CA ASN A 108 21.56 -23.22 -4.07
C ASN A 108 21.79 -23.84 -5.44
N GLN A 109 22.07 -25.14 -5.51
CA GLN A 109 22.22 -25.84 -6.80
C GLN A 109 20.93 -25.84 -7.62
N LYS A 110 19.76 -26.04 -7.00
CA LYS A 110 18.46 -25.96 -7.70
C LYS A 110 18.17 -24.56 -8.23
N LEU A 111 18.46 -23.53 -7.43
CA LEU A 111 18.29 -22.12 -7.82
C LEU A 111 19.27 -21.76 -8.96
N GLU A 112 20.52 -22.19 -8.87
CA GLU A 112 21.54 -22.02 -9.90
C GLU A 112 21.12 -22.67 -11.23
N ASN A 113 20.61 -23.90 -11.17
CA ASN A 113 20.13 -24.61 -12.36
C ASN A 113 18.93 -23.91 -13.01
N LYS A 114 17.98 -23.38 -12.20
CA LYS A 114 16.86 -22.59 -12.71
C LYS A 114 17.34 -21.26 -13.29
N TRP A 115 18.29 -20.60 -12.64
CA TRP A 115 18.90 -19.36 -13.12
C TRP A 115 19.56 -19.55 -14.48
N LYS A 116 20.42 -20.57 -14.62
CA LYS A 116 21.01 -20.96 -15.92
C LYS A 116 19.97 -21.30 -16.98
N LYS A 117 18.85 -21.94 -16.59
CA LYS A 117 17.75 -22.22 -17.52
C LYS A 117 17.02 -20.94 -17.96
N MET A 118 16.85 -19.97 -17.08
CA MET A 118 16.23 -18.68 -17.41
C MET A 118 17.14 -17.84 -18.32
N LYS A 119 18.46 -17.81 -18.09
CA LYS A 119 19.43 -17.18 -18.99
C LYS A 119 19.43 -17.77 -20.41
N LYS A 120 19.04 -19.04 -20.56
CA LYS A 120 18.92 -19.72 -21.86
C LYS A 120 17.58 -19.53 -22.56
N LEU A 121 16.60 -18.83 -21.97
CA LEU A 121 15.31 -18.58 -22.62
C LEU A 121 15.46 -17.52 -23.73
N PRO A 122 14.90 -17.72 -24.93
CA PRO A 122 15.15 -16.87 -26.09
C PRO A 122 14.62 -15.43 -25.95
N ILE A 123 13.64 -15.20 -25.07
CA ILE A 123 13.00 -13.88 -24.90
C ILE A 123 13.62 -13.11 -23.73
N ILE A 124 13.91 -13.78 -22.62
CA ILE A 124 14.32 -13.15 -21.36
C ILE A 124 15.84 -13.27 -21.14
N GLY A 125 16.45 -14.32 -21.70
CA GLY A 125 17.87 -14.61 -21.58
C GLY A 125 18.79 -13.48 -22.03
N PRO A 126 18.63 -12.92 -23.25
CA PRO A 126 19.45 -11.82 -23.72
C PRO A 126 19.39 -10.58 -22.81
N ALA A 127 18.20 -10.24 -22.28
CA ALA A 127 18.02 -9.11 -21.38
C ALA A 127 18.69 -9.33 -20.01
N ILE A 128 18.61 -10.55 -19.48
CA ILE A 128 19.29 -10.92 -18.22
C ILE A 128 20.81 -10.91 -18.41
N THR A 129 21.31 -11.56 -19.45
CA THR A 129 22.75 -11.66 -19.76
C THR A 129 23.37 -10.33 -20.18
N GLU A 130 22.59 -9.35 -20.62
CA GLU A 130 23.05 -7.97 -20.84
C GLU A 130 23.06 -7.15 -19.53
N SER A 131 22.09 -7.37 -18.64
CA SER A 131 22.01 -6.70 -17.33
C SER A 131 23.06 -7.17 -16.32
N VAL A 132 23.61 -8.36 -16.55
CA VAL A 132 24.59 -9.04 -15.72
C VAL A 132 25.86 -9.21 -16.57
N ASN A 133 27.05 -9.07 -16.00
CA ASN A 133 28.32 -9.05 -16.74
C ASN A 133 28.75 -10.42 -17.34
N GLY A 134 27.88 -11.11 -18.09
CA GLY A 134 28.22 -12.31 -18.87
C GLY A 134 27.31 -13.53 -18.63
N ASP A 135 27.49 -14.53 -19.49
CA ASP A 135 26.69 -15.77 -19.49
C ASP A 135 27.11 -16.75 -18.37
N ASP A 136 28.38 -16.69 -17.96
CA ASP A 136 29.02 -17.66 -17.07
C ASP A 136 28.89 -17.37 -15.56
N GLY A 137 28.21 -16.29 -15.20
CA GLY A 137 27.99 -15.93 -13.79
C GLY A 137 27.06 -16.90 -13.06
N THR A 138 27.29 -17.09 -11.76
CA THR A 138 26.36 -17.79 -10.86
C THR A 138 25.27 -16.84 -10.38
N LEU A 139 24.13 -17.37 -9.93
CA LEU A 139 23.05 -16.55 -9.36
C LEU A 139 23.59 -15.63 -8.25
N GLY A 140 24.49 -16.13 -7.39
CA GLY A 140 25.11 -15.32 -6.33
C GLY A 140 25.97 -14.17 -6.86
N SER A 141 26.83 -14.41 -7.86
CA SER A 141 27.64 -13.35 -8.46
C SER A 141 26.80 -12.35 -9.25
N ASP A 142 25.74 -12.83 -9.90
CA ASP A 142 24.87 -12.02 -10.75
C ASP A 142 24.02 -11.07 -9.90
N LEU A 143 23.52 -11.55 -8.75
CA LEU A 143 22.85 -10.72 -7.76
C LEU A 143 23.80 -9.70 -7.11
N GLN A 144 25.02 -10.12 -6.77
CA GLN A 144 26.04 -9.23 -6.23
C GLN A 144 26.39 -8.10 -7.23
N ASN A 145 26.52 -8.43 -8.52
CA ASN A 145 26.76 -7.46 -9.59
C ASN A 145 25.60 -6.48 -9.79
N LEU A 146 24.37 -6.91 -9.48
CA LEU A 146 23.18 -6.06 -9.48
C LEU A 146 23.01 -5.23 -8.18
N GLY A 147 23.96 -5.33 -7.25
CA GLY A 147 23.93 -4.63 -5.96
C GLY A 147 23.06 -5.31 -4.90
N VAL A 148 22.71 -6.59 -5.09
CA VAL A 148 21.89 -7.39 -4.19
C VAL A 148 22.76 -8.50 -3.57
N GLY A 149 23.23 -8.31 -2.34
CA GLY A 149 23.84 -9.38 -1.53
C GLY A 149 25.37 -9.52 -1.59
N SER A 150 25.88 -10.62 -1.03
CA SER A 150 27.29 -10.84 -0.70
C SER A 150 27.92 -12.12 -1.28
N GLY A 151 27.17 -12.93 -2.02
CA GLY A 151 27.70 -14.06 -2.81
C GLY A 151 27.05 -15.42 -2.52
N GLY A 152 26.02 -15.48 -1.67
CA GLY A 152 25.26 -16.70 -1.36
C GLY A 152 23.79 -16.52 -1.71
N ALA A 153 23.33 -17.09 -2.83
CA ALA A 153 22.01 -16.79 -3.40
C ALA A 153 20.84 -17.01 -2.43
N ALA A 154 20.78 -18.15 -1.72
CA ALA A 154 19.70 -18.40 -0.77
C ALA A 154 19.78 -17.48 0.47
N THR A 155 20.97 -17.32 1.04
CA THR A 155 21.20 -16.51 2.25
C THR A 155 20.96 -15.01 2.00
N ASP A 156 21.33 -14.51 0.81
CA ASP A 156 21.11 -13.12 0.41
C ASP A 156 19.62 -12.81 0.17
N LEU A 157 18.87 -13.76 -0.41
CA LEU A 157 17.41 -13.65 -0.51
C LEU A 157 16.74 -13.67 0.86
N ILE A 158 17.22 -14.51 1.79
CA ILE A 158 16.69 -14.55 3.15
C ILE A 158 16.98 -13.25 3.89
N THR A 159 18.22 -12.75 3.85
CA THR A 159 18.62 -11.52 4.55
C THR A 159 17.89 -10.29 4.03
N SER A 160 17.66 -10.20 2.71
CA SER A 160 16.87 -9.12 2.11
C SER A 160 15.41 -9.17 2.57
N VAL A 161 14.76 -10.33 2.55
CA VAL A 161 13.39 -10.52 3.07
C VAL A 161 13.31 -10.14 4.55
N VAL A 162 14.29 -10.53 5.37
CA VAL A 162 14.32 -10.16 6.80
C VAL A 162 14.44 -8.65 7.00
N SER A 163 15.29 -7.99 6.21
CA SER A 163 15.47 -6.54 6.28
C SER A 163 14.19 -5.78 5.91
N GLU A 164 13.48 -6.25 4.88
CA GLU A 164 12.22 -5.67 4.44
C GLU A 164 11.10 -5.89 5.46
N VAL A 165 11.01 -7.08 6.05
CA VAL A 165 10.07 -7.37 7.15
C VAL A 165 10.32 -6.43 8.33
N GLY A 166 11.58 -6.12 8.67
CA GLY A 166 11.91 -5.13 9.70
C GLY A 166 11.34 -3.72 9.41
N ALA A 167 11.44 -3.26 8.16
CA ALA A 167 10.85 -1.99 7.72
C ALA A 167 9.31 -2.02 7.76
N VAL A 168 8.70 -3.15 7.37
CA VAL A 168 7.25 -3.38 7.44
C VAL A 168 6.75 -3.34 8.89
N ILE A 169 7.47 -3.92 9.85
CA ILE A 169 7.09 -3.88 11.28
C ILE A 169 7.00 -2.42 11.76
N THR A 170 8.00 -1.59 11.43
CA THR A 170 8.01 -0.17 11.83
C THR A 170 6.83 0.59 11.24
N THR A 171 6.51 0.33 9.97
CA THR A 171 5.34 0.93 9.30
C THR A 171 4.03 0.42 9.89
N SER A 172 3.97 -0.86 10.27
CA SER A 172 2.78 -1.50 10.85
C SER A 172 2.38 -0.88 12.19
N ILE A 173 3.35 -0.43 13.00
CA ILE A 173 3.06 0.30 14.24
C ILE A 173 2.30 1.60 13.93
N THR A 174 2.75 2.35 12.93
CA THR A 174 2.10 3.60 12.51
C THR A 174 0.69 3.34 11.97
N VAL A 175 0.54 2.29 11.15
CA VAL A 175 -0.76 1.84 10.64
C VAL A 175 -1.70 1.43 11.78
N LEU A 176 -1.19 0.73 12.81
CA LEU A 176 -1.97 0.34 13.98
C LEU A 176 -2.50 1.57 14.74
N PHE A 177 -1.69 2.62 14.91
CA PHE A 177 -2.15 3.87 15.50
C PHE A 177 -3.26 4.52 14.67
N PHE A 178 -3.11 4.62 13.35
CA PHE A 178 -4.17 5.12 12.47
C PHE A 178 -5.43 4.26 12.54
N LEU A 179 -5.29 2.94 12.57
CA LEU A 179 -6.42 2.03 12.66
C LEU A 179 -7.19 2.18 13.97
N ILE A 180 -6.46 2.30 15.09
CA ILE A 180 -7.06 2.59 16.39
C ILE A 180 -7.80 3.94 16.34
N PHE A 181 -7.18 4.98 15.79
CA PHE A 181 -7.81 6.28 15.58
C PHE A 181 -9.06 6.19 14.71
N ILE A 182 -9.01 5.47 13.58
CA ILE A 182 -10.16 5.27 12.69
C ILE A 182 -11.27 4.53 13.42
N ILE A 183 -10.97 3.48 14.19
CA ILE A 183 -11.99 2.74 14.96
C ILE A 183 -12.64 3.64 16.03
N PHE A 184 -11.85 4.41 16.79
CA PHE A 184 -12.37 5.34 17.79
C PHE A 184 -13.14 6.51 17.17
N GLU A 185 -12.60 7.09 16.11
CA GLU A 185 -13.18 8.25 15.46
C GLU A 185 -14.41 7.84 14.67
N ALA A 186 -14.45 6.69 13.99
CA ALA A 186 -15.64 6.19 13.27
C ALA A 186 -16.89 6.11 14.16
N HIS A 187 -16.74 5.82 15.45
CA HIS A 187 -17.85 5.86 16.41
C HIS A 187 -18.33 7.30 16.71
N LEU A 188 -17.45 8.30 16.59
CA LEU A 188 -17.69 9.72 16.90
C LEU A 188 -17.89 10.60 15.65
N LEU A 189 -17.52 10.12 14.47
CA LEU A 189 -17.65 10.76 13.16
C LEU A 189 -19.10 11.17 12.87
N PRO A 190 -20.14 10.32 13.06
CA PRO A 190 -21.51 10.74 12.80
C PRO A 190 -21.90 11.98 13.64
N GLY A 191 -21.54 12.02 14.93
CA GLY A 191 -21.83 13.18 15.79
C GLY A 191 -21.01 14.44 15.48
N ARG A 192 -19.92 14.35 14.71
CA ARG A 192 -19.16 15.52 14.21
C ARG A 192 -19.66 15.95 12.83
N ILE A 193 -20.04 15.01 11.96
CA ILE A 193 -20.65 15.28 10.66
C ILE A 193 -22.03 15.93 10.84
N GLU A 194 -22.84 15.45 11.79
CA GLU A 194 -24.14 16.02 12.12
C GLU A 194 -24.03 17.43 12.71
N ARG A 195 -22.96 17.73 13.47
CA ARG A 195 -22.66 19.08 13.95
C ARG A 195 -22.00 19.99 12.92
N ALA A 196 -21.21 19.44 12.00
CA ALA A 196 -20.59 20.19 10.90
C ALA A 196 -21.57 20.46 9.76
N TRP A 197 -22.64 19.66 9.65
CA TRP A 197 -23.67 19.78 8.62
C TRP A 197 -25.09 19.56 9.18
N PRO A 198 -25.56 20.41 10.12
CA PRO A 198 -26.90 20.28 10.68
C PRO A 198 -27.95 20.55 9.58
N GLY A 199 -28.65 19.50 9.15
CA GLY A 199 -29.83 19.61 8.29
C GLY A 199 -29.68 19.32 6.79
N SER A 200 -28.61 18.68 6.29
CA SER A 200 -28.49 18.37 4.84
C SER A 200 -27.78 17.05 4.48
N SER A 201 -27.99 15.96 5.23
CA SER A 201 -27.38 14.66 4.86
C SER A 201 -28.28 13.43 5.01
N SER A 202 -29.58 13.57 5.28
CA SER A 202 -30.45 12.39 5.39
C SER A 202 -31.02 11.93 4.04
N GLU A 203 -31.33 12.83 3.10
CA GLU A 203 -32.08 12.43 1.89
C GLU A 203 -31.17 12.14 0.69
N LYS A 204 -30.06 12.88 0.53
CA LYS A 204 -29.16 12.71 -0.63
C LYS A 204 -28.15 11.57 -0.47
N VAL A 205 -27.86 11.14 0.76
CA VAL A 205 -26.92 10.04 1.05
C VAL A 205 -27.63 8.68 0.99
N ASP A 206 -28.88 8.62 1.47
CA ASP A 206 -29.73 7.42 1.35
C ASP A 206 -29.97 7.02 -0.11
N ILE A 207 -30.20 8.00 -0.98
CA ILE A 207 -30.40 7.80 -2.43
C ILE A 207 -29.14 7.28 -3.12
N ILE A 208 -27.95 7.62 -2.63
CA ILE A 208 -26.67 7.14 -3.21
C ILE A 208 -26.37 5.72 -2.70
N GLN A 209 -26.67 5.44 -1.42
CA GLN A 209 -26.48 4.11 -0.85
C GLN A 209 -27.42 3.07 -1.49
N SER A 210 -28.70 3.41 -1.71
CA SER A 210 -29.65 2.51 -2.36
C SER A 210 -29.26 2.17 -3.80
N GLN A 211 -28.75 3.14 -4.56
CA GLN A 211 -28.31 2.93 -5.94
C GLN A 211 -27.05 2.05 -6.05
N ILE A 212 -26.17 2.11 -5.04
CA ILE A 212 -24.97 1.26 -4.99
C ILE A 212 -25.37 -0.18 -4.61
N GLU A 213 -26.31 -0.36 -3.68
CA GLU A 213 -26.81 -1.69 -3.28
C GLU A 213 -27.56 -2.39 -4.43
N GLU A 214 -28.38 -1.67 -5.19
CA GLU A 214 -29.12 -2.20 -6.34
C GLU A 214 -28.21 -2.58 -7.53
N GLY A 215 -27.15 -1.79 -7.76
CA GLY A 215 -26.14 -2.07 -8.78
C GLY A 215 -25.29 -3.32 -8.48
N ILE A 216 -24.95 -3.55 -7.21
CA ILE A 216 -24.16 -4.73 -6.80
C ILE A 216 -25.00 -6.01 -6.85
N ASN A 217 -26.27 -5.95 -6.45
CA ASN A 217 -27.16 -7.11 -6.49
C ASN A 217 -27.40 -7.62 -7.93
N THR A 218 -27.53 -6.69 -8.87
CA THR A 218 -27.69 -7.02 -10.30
C THR A 218 -26.45 -7.72 -10.88
N TYR A 219 -25.24 -7.33 -10.46
CA TYR A 219 -24.01 -7.94 -10.98
C TYR A 219 -23.77 -9.37 -10.45
N ILE A 220 -24.26 -9.68 -9.24
CA ILE A 220 -24.14 -11.03 -8.66
C ILE A 220 -25.10 -12.00 -9.37
N ILE A 221 -26.36 -11.60 -9.60
CA ILE A 221 -27.37 -12.47 -10.23
C ILE A 221 -26.97 -12.85 -11.67
N VAL A 222 -26.36 -11.93 -12.43
CA VAL A 222 -25.96 -12.21 -13.83
C VAL A 222 -24.71 -13.11 -13.91
N LYS A 223 -23.89 -13.19 -12.86
CA LYS A 223 -22.63 -13.97 -12.87
C LYS A 223 -22.70 -15.28 -12.07
N THR A 224 -23.78 -15.48 -11.30
CA THR A 224 -24.06 -16.73 -10.58
C THR A 224 -25.34 -17.44 -11.02
N GLY A 225 -26.04 -16.92 -12.04
CA GLY A 225 -27.11 -17.60 -12.78
C GLY A 225 -26.59 -18.25 -14.06
#